data_AF-A0A2Z3YP84-F1
#
_entry.id   AF-A0A2Z3YP84-F1
#
_cell.length_a   1.000
_cell.length_b   1.000
_cell.length_c   1.000
_cell.angle_alpha   90.00
_cell.angle_beta   90.00
_cell.angle_gamma   90.00
#
_symmetry.space_group_name_H-M   'P 1'
#
loop_
_entity.id
_entity.type
_entity.pdbx_description
1 polymer ?
#
loop_
_entity_poly.entity_id
_entity_poly.type
_entity_poly.pdbx_seq_one_letter_code
_entity_poly.pdbx_strand_id
1 'polypeptide(L)' 'MGIDDLKKFADKARNAVSDNRETIESKAGEAIDKVAKGDKGDKVKDALHSGLDKLTGK' A
#
# COMPACT_ATOMS: atom_id res chain seq x y z
N MET A 1 2.39 -19.67 -18.47
CA MET A 1 2.31 -19.10 -17.11
C MET A 1 1.05 -19.64 -16.49
N GLY A 2 1.19 -20.58 -15.57
CA GLY A 2 0.05 -21.21 -14.89
C GLY A 2 -0.45 -20.35 -13.73
N ILE A 3 -1.58 -20.74 -13.15
CA ILE A 3 -2.14 -20.10 -11.94
C ILE A 3 -1.12 -20.08 -10.78
N ASP A 4 -0.22 -21.06 -10.72
CA ASP A 4 0.89 -21.15 -9.76
C ASP A 4 1.95 -20.03 -9.90
N ASP A 5 2.29 -19.63 -11.12
CA ASP A 5 3.21 -18.52 -11.35
C ASP A 5 2.58 -17.20 -10.90
N LEU A 6 1.28 -17.04 -11.17
CA LEU A 6 0.51 -15.87 -10.78
C LEU A 6 0.43 -15.74 -9.25
N LYS A 7 0.20 -16.85 -8.54
CA LYS A 7 0.23 -16.91 -7.08
C LYS A 7 1.59 -16.54 -6.51
N LYS A 8 2.67 -17.16 -7.00
CA LYS A 8 4.04 -16.82 -6.56
C LYS A 8 4.37 -15.35 -6.76
N PHE A 9 3.93 -14.77 -7.87
CA PHE A 9 4.13 -13.35 -8.14
C PHE A 9 3.33 -12.47 -7.17
N ALA A 10 2.08 -12.84 -6.89
CA ALA A 10 1.24 -12.14 -5.92
C ALA A 10 1.80 -12.21 -4.48
N ASP A 11 2.27 -13.38 -4.04
CA ASP A 11 2.93 -13.55 -2.74
C ASP A 11 4.22 -12.72 -2.64
N LYS A 12 5.03 -12.72 -3.70
CA LYS A 12 6.25 -11.90 -3.75
C LYS A 12 5.93 -10.41 -3.69
N ALA A 13 4.89 -9.96 -4.41
CA ALA A 13 4.44 -8.57 -4.37
C ALA A 13 3.89 -8.20 -2.99
N ARG A 14 3.09 -9.07 -2.37
CA ARG A 14 2.57 -8.88 -1.00
C ARG A 14 3.70 -8.75 0.01
N ASN A 15 4.70 -9.63 -0.06
CA ASN A 15 5.86 -9.57 0.83
C ASN A 15 6.67 -8.29 0.61
N ALA A 16 6.96 -7.93 -0.64
CA ALA A 16 7.66 -6.70 -0.95
C ALA A 16 6.93 -5.45 -0.45
N VAL A 17 5.61 -5.40 -0.57
CA VAL A 17 4.78 -4.31 -0.03
C VAL A 17 4.79 -4.32 1.50
N SER A 18 4.74 -5.50 2.13
CA SER A 18 4.78 -5.62 3.59
C SER A 18 6.13 -5.17 4.16
N ASP A 19 7.24 -5.58 3.53
CA ASP A 19 8.60 -5.23 3.94
C ASP A 19 8.91 -3.75 3.74
N ASN A 20 8.30 -3.13 2.72
CA ASN A 20 8.50 -1.70 2.39
C ASN A 20 7.32 -0.82 2.82
N ARG A 21 6.40 -1.34 3.65
CA ARG A 21 5.14 -0.67 3.98
C ARG A 21 5.36 0.74 4.51
N GLU A 22 6.27 0.88 5.48
CA GLU A 22 6.61 2.18 6.08
C GLU A 22 7.12 3.19 5.04
N THR A 23 7.95 2.75 4.09
CA THR A 23 8.45 3.60 3.01
C THR A 23 7.33 3.99 2.04
N ILE A 24 6.41 3.07 1.74
CA ILE A 24 5.26 3.33 0.87
C ILE A 24 4.32 4.34 1.53
N GLU A 25 3.97 4.13 2.80
CA GLU A 25 3.10 5.02 3.58
C GLU A 25 3.71 6.40 3.74
N SER A 26 5.02 6.48 4.00
CA SER A 26 5.74 7.76 4.11
C SER A 26 5.72 8.53 2.78
N LYS A 27 6.18 7.91 1.68
CA LYS A 27 6.24 8.57 0.37
C LYS A 27 4.85 8.93 -0.17
N ALA A 28 3.88 8.04 0.01
CA ALA A 28 2.51 8.31 -0.39
C ALA A 28 1.89 9.39 0.50
N GLY A 29 2.17 9.39 1.80
CA GLY A 29 1.78 10.45 2.73
C GLY A 29 2.30 11.82 2.29
N GLU A 30 3.59 11.92 1.95
CA GLU A 30 4.18 13.15 1.42
C GLU A 30 3.54 13.59 0.09
N ALA A 31 3.25 12.63 -0.81
CA ALA A 31 2.59 12.93 -2.08
C ALA A 31 1.16 13.41 -1.87
N ILE A 32 0.42 12.77 -0.94
CA ILE A 32 -0.94 13.15 -0.56
C ILE A 32 -0.93 14.55 0.05
N ASP A 33 -0.03 14.86 0.98
CA ASP A 33 0.06 16.19 1.62
C ASP A 33 0.35 17.32 0.63
N LYS A 34 1.00 17.01 -0.50
CA LYS A 34 1.25 17.96 -1.59
C LYS A 34 0.01 18.26 -2.41
N VAL A 35 -0.90 17.30 -2.60
CA VAL A 35 -2.06 17.42 -3.51
C VAL A 35 -3.40 17.57 -2.79
N ALA A 36 -3.49 17.10 -1.54
CA ALA A 36 -4.68 17.09 -0.71
C ALA A 36 -4.30 17.38 0.75
N LYS A 37 -4.70 18.56 1.24
CA LYS A 37 -4.45 18.98 2.63
C LYS A 37 -5.72 18.88 3.48
N GLY A 38 -5.53 18.72 4.80
CA GLY A 38 -6.61 18.60 5.78
C GLY A 38 -7.40 17.30 5.62
N ASP A 39 -8.68 17.34 5.96
CA ASP A 39 -9.59 16.18 6.08
C ASP A 39 -9.58 15.21 4.87
N LYS A 40 -9.37 15.74 3.65
CA LYS A 40 -9.25 14.91 2.44
C LYS A 40 -7.92 14.16 2.38
N GLY A 41 -6.83 14.78 2.80
CA GLY A 41 -5.51 14.13 2.85
C GLY A 41 -5.50 12.99 3.87
N ASP A 42 -6.09 13.22 5.05
CA ASP A 42 -6.22 12.20 6.09
C ASP A 42 -7.04 10.99 5.60
N LYS A 43 -8.19 11.22 4.95
CA LYS A 43 -9.00 10.13 4.37
C LYS A 43 -8.25 9.30 3.33
N VAL A 44 -7.39 9.92 2.52
CA VAL A 44 -6.61 9.19 1.51
C VAL A 44 -5.48 8.40 2.16
N LYS A 45 -4.84 8.94 3.22
CA LYS A 45 -3.85 8.20 4.03
C LYS A 45 -4.49 6.99 4.72
N ASP A 46 -5.68 7.16 5.30
CA ASP A 46 -6.46 6.06 5.90
C ASP A 46 -6.83 4.98 4.87
N ALA A 47 -7.31 5.41 3.70
CA ALA A 47 -7.65 4.48 2.61
C ALA A 47 -6.41 3.72 2.10
N LEU A 48 -5.26 4.39 2.02
CA LEU A 48 -3.99 3.74 1.69
C LEU A 48 -3.61 2.72 2.75
N HIS A 49 -3.65 3.09 4.04
CA HIS A 49 -3.32 2.21 5.16
C HIS A 49 -4.20 0.95 5.14
N SER A 50 -5.52 1.12 5.03
CA SER A 50 -6.47 0.01 4.95
C SER A 50 -6.27 -0.86 3.70
N GLY A 51 -5.90 -0.26 2.56
CA GLY A 51 -5.55 -0.99 1.35
C GLY A 51 -4.31 -1.86 1.52
N LEU A 52 -3.28 -1.33 2.17
CA LEU A 52 -2.06 -2.06 2.48
C LEU A 52 -2.29 -3.16 3.52
N ASP A 53 -3.14 -2.94 4.54
CA ASP A 53 -3.55 -3.99 5.48
C ASP A 53 -4.23 -5.16 4.77
N LYS A 54 -5.23 -4.90 3.91
CA LYS A 54 -5.91 -5.95 3.14
C LYS A 54 -4.97 -6.70 2.21
N LEU A 55 -4.04 -5.99 1.56
CA LEU A 55 -3.06 -6.59 0.66
C LEU A 55 -2.08 -7.48 1.42
N THR A 56 -1.63 -7.02 2.60
CA THR A 56 -0.65 -7.71 3.45
C THR A 56 -1.28 -8.69 4.43
N GLY A 57 -2.61 -8.71 4.53
CA GLY A 57 -3.41 -9.53 5.45
C GLY A 57 -3.17 -9.22 6.92
N LYS A 58 -2.94 -7.95 7.23
CA LYS A 58 -2.90 -7.41 8.60
C LYS A 58 -4.26 -6.86 9.00
#